data_AF-A0A7Y3NBP0-F1
#
_entry.id   AF-A0A7Y3NBP0-F1
#
_cell.length_a   1.000
_cell.length_b   1.000
_cell.length_c   1.000
_cell.angle_alpha   90.00
_cell.angle_beta   90.00
_cell.angle_gamma   90.00
#
_symmetry.space_group_name_H-M   'P 1'
#
loop_
_entity.id
_entity.type
_entity.pdbx_description
1 polymer ?
#
loop_
_entity_poly.entity_id
_entity_poly.type
_entity_poly.pdbx_seq_one_letter_code
_entity_poly.pdbx_strand_id
1 'polypeptide(L)'
;GYRHATALCSNLLTEAGNDLRGHEFRYSNWVCEDPPAGAVTAWRVRSTRAQAPMDSGGFARGNLLASYLHIHFGQHADIASRFILILEDSRRR
;
A
#
# COMPACT_ATOMS: atom_id res chain seq x y z
N GLY A 1 3.46 14.62 -1.64
CA GLY A 1 4.54 14.49 -2.61
C GLY A 1 4.61 13.06 -3.11
N TYR A 2 5.24 12.85 -4.28
CA TYR A 2 5.46 11.52 -4.82
C TYR A 2 6.30 10.65 -3.87
N ARG A 3 6.01 9.36 -3.88
CA ARG A 3 6.65 8.32 -3.07
C ARG A 3 6.91 7.08 -3.91
N HIS A 4 8.01 6.41 -3.58
CA HIS A 4 8.19 5.00 -3.93
C HIS A 4 7.70 4.15 -2.77
N ALA A 5 6.97 3.09 -3.06
CA ALA A 5 6.40 2.20 -2.08
C ALA A 5 6.67 0.75 -2.48
N THR A 6 7.44 0.05 -1.65
CA THR A 6 7.66 -1.40 -1.77
C THR A 6 6.62 -2.12 -0.92
N ALA A 7 5.86 -3.05 -1.51
CA ALA A 7 4.92 -3.87 -0.76
C ALA A 7 5.67 -4.80 0.21
N LEU A 8 5.35 -4.73 1.50
CA LEU A 8 5.93 -5.64 2.52
C LEU A 8 5.17 -6.96 2.62
N CYS A 9 3.91 -6.97 2.17
CA CYS A 9 3.07 -8.13 2.06
C CYS A 9 2.21 -8.04 0.79
N SER A 10 1.73 -9.18 0.30
CA SER A 10 0.73 -9.20 -0.75
C SER A 10 -0.54 -8.56 -0.24
N ASN A 11 -1.07 -7.60 -1.00
CA ASN A 11 -2.22 -6.80 -0.62
C ASN A 11 -3.17 -6.65 -1.81
N LEU A 12 -4.20 -5.81 -1.61
CA LEU A 12 -5.27 -5.57 -2.58
C LEU A 12 -4.78 -5.10 -3.96
N LEU A 13 -3.62 -4.44 -4.02
CA LEU A 13 -3.12 -3.78 -5.24
C LEU A 13 -1.93 -4.50 -5.86
N THR A 14 -1.12 -5.22 -5.09
CA THR A 14 0.08 -5.89 -5.63
C THR A 14 0.59 -7.03 -4.75
N GLU A 15 1.57 -7.79 -5.24
CA GLU A 15 2.25 -8.85 -4.50
C GLU A 15 3.36 -8.31 -3.60
N ALA A 16 3.71 -9.07 -2.55
CA ALA A 16 4.85 -8.74 -1.69
C ALA A 16 6.14 -8.54 -2.50
N GLY A 17 6.92 -7.53 -2.16
CA GLY A 17 8.18 -7.20 -2.81
C GLY A 17 8.04 -6.29 -4.04
N ASN A 18 6.85 -6.12 -4.61
CA ASN A 18 6.66 -5.24 -5.76
C ASN A 18 6.78 -3.76 -5.37
N ASP A 19 7.37 -2.99 -6.27
CA ASP A 19 7.49 -1.54 -6.16
C ASP A 19 6.38 -0.83 -6.95
N LEU A 20 5.71 0.10 -6.28
CA LEU A 20 4.77 1.03 -6.90
C LEU A 20 5.20 2.47 -6.64
N ARG A 21 4.66 3.38 -7.45
CA ARG A 21 4.72 4.82 -7.22
C ARG A 21 3.36 5.31 -6.77
N GLY A 22 3.38 6.16 -5.75
CA GLY A 22 2.19 6.77 -5.20
C GLY A 22 2.40 8.25 -4.90
N HIS A 23 1.34 8.90 -4.47
CA HIS A 23 1.40 10.25 -3.96
C HIS A 23 0.79 10.31 -2.57
N GLU A 24 1.48 10.93 -1.62
CA GLU A 24 0.92 11.23 -0.31
C GLU A 24 0.53 12.70 -0.25
N PHE A 25 -0.71 13.01 0.08
CA PHE A 25 -1.15 14.36 0.37
C PHE A 25 -1.88 14.37 1.70
N ARG A 26 -1.11 14.51 2.78
CA ARG A 26 -1.61 14.45 4.16
C ARG A 26 -1.06 15.62 4.96
N TYR A 27 -1.92 16.16 5.83
CA TYR A 27 -1.53 17.10 6.88
C TYR A 27 -1.15 16.36 8.16
N SER A 28 -1.87 15.28 8.46
CA SER A 28 -1.69 14.46 9.66
C SER A 28 -0.49 13.52 9.58
N ASN A 29 0.08 13.24 10.75
CA ASN A 29 1.07 12.20 10.93
C ASN A 29 0.40 10.84 11.17
N TRP A 30 0.96 9.80 10.57
CA TRP A 30 0.57 8.43 10.86
C TRP A 30 1.36 7.96 12.07
N VAL A 31 0.69 7.87 13.21
CA VAL A 31 1.26 7.31 14.44
C VAL A 31 0.37 6.13 14.81
N CYS A 32 0.94 4.94 14.81
CA CYS A 32 0.24 3.72 15.20
C CYS A 32 1.21 2.90 16.04
N GLU A 33 1.01 2.95 17.35
CA GLU A 33 1.80 2.20 18.33
C GLU A 33 1.36 0.74 18.32
N ASP A 34 0.04 0.51 18.25
CA ASP A 34 -0.56 -0.83 18.12
C ASP A 34 -1.41 -0.96 16.84
N PRO A 35 -0.97 -1.76 15.84
CA PRO A 35 -1.78 -2.03 14.67
C PRO A 35 -3.03 -2.86 15.04
N PRO A 36 -4.16 -2.70 14.32
CA PRO A 36 -5.34 -3.53 14.52
C PRO A 36 -4.99 -5.03 14.46
N ALA A 37 -5.63 -5.84 15.30
CA ALA A 37 -5.32 -7.27 15.40
C ALA A 37 -5.37 -7.97 14.03
N GLY A 38 -4.25 -8.64 13.69
CA GLY A 38 -4.07 -9.35 12.41
C GLY A 38 -3.78 -8.46 11.20
N ALA A 39 -3.60 -7.14 11.39
CA ALA A 39 -3.10 -6.25 10.35
C ALA A 39 -1.57 -6.22 10.34
N VAL A 40 -0.99 -6.13 9.14
CA VAL A 40 0.46 -6.02 8.93
C VAL A 40 0.79 -4.75 8.16
N THR A 41 1.98 -4.20 8.34
CA THR A 41 2.43 -3.02 7.57
C THR A 41 2.39 -3.34 6.08
N ALA A 42 1.71 -2.50 5.30
CA ALA A 42 1.52 -2.76 3.87
C ALA A 42 2.73 -2.36 3.04
N TRP A 43 3.33 -1.21 3.35
CA TRP A 43 4.34 -0.58 2.52
C TRP A 43 5.59 -0.20 3.32
N ARG A 44 6.74 -0.29 2.66
CA ARG A 44 7.92 0.49 2.98
C ARG A 44 8.00 1.65 1.99
N VAL A 45 7.98 2.87 2.49
CA VAL A 45 7.80 4.09 1.69
C VAL A 45 9.06 4.94 1.75
N ARG A 46 9.44 5.55 0.62
CA ARG A 46 10.49 6.57 0.59
C ARG A 46 10.08 7.75 -0.29
N SER A 47 10.52 8.94 0.10
CA SER A 47 10.40 10.14 -0.73
C SER A 47 11.28 10.02 -1.99
N THR A 48 10.97 10.79 -3.03
CA THR A 48 11.77 10.86 -4.26
C THR A 48 13.08 11.65 -4.10
N ARG A 49 13.30 12.28 -2.94
CA ARG A 49 14.57 12.97 -2.64
C ARG A 49 15.69 11.97 -2.38
N ALA A 50 16.90 12.28 -2.85
CA ALA A 50 18.08 11.47 -2.57
C ALA A 50 18.29 11.32 -1.06
N GLN A 51 18.58 10.09 -0.62
CA GLN A 51 18.85 9.73 0.79
C GLN A 51 17.69 9.99 1.75
N ALA A 52 16.45 10.09 1.26
CA ALA A 52 15.29 10.18 2.14
C ALA A 52 15.17 8.93 3.03
N PRO A 53 14.85 9.08 4.33
CA PRO A 53 14.61 7.95 5.22
C PRO A 53 13.44 7.09 4.70
N MET A 54 13.49 5.81 5.06
CA MET A 54 12.41 4.87 4.77
C MET A 54 11.40 4.90 5.92
N ASP A 55 10.14 5.09 5.58
CA ASP A 55 9.02 5.10 6.51
C ASP A 55 8.16 3.86 6.31
N SER A 56 7.40 3.47 7.33
CA SER A 56 6.31 2.51 7.20
C SER A 56 5.07 3.22 6.63
N GLY A 57 4.34 2.54 5.74
CA GLY A 57 3.15 3.08 5.11
C GLY A 57 1.97 2.13 5.22
N GLY A 58 0.95 2.54 5.95
CA GLY A 58 -0.35 1.87 5.98
C GLY A 58 -0.35 0.43 6.52
N PHE A 59 -1.53 -0.18 6.50
CA PHE A 59 -1.74 -1.58 6.90
C PHE A 59 -2.58 -2.34 5.88
N ALA A 60 -2.36 -3.65 5.84
CA ALA A 60 -3.16 -4.60 5.08
C ALA A 60 -3.66 -5.74 5.98
N ARG A 61 -4.89 -6.21 5.72
CA ARG A 61 -5.49 -7.38 6.37
C ARG A 61 -6.55 -7.98 5.46
N GLY A 62 -6.31 -9.18 4.93
CA GLY A 62 -7.23 -9.79 3.95
C GLY A 62 -7.40 -8.88 2.73
N ASN A 63 -8.64 -8.45 2.44
CA ASN A 63 -8.96 -7.51 1.36
C ASN A 63 -8.95 -6.03 1.78
N LEU A 64 -8.57 -5.71 3.04
CA LEU A 64 -8.39 -4.34 3.49
C LEU A 64 -6.98 -3.85 3.15
N LEU A 65 -6.90 -2.65 2.56
CA LEU A 65 -5.67 -1.87 2.45
C LEU A 65 -5.97 -0.43 2.90
N ALA A 66 -5.38 -0.03 4.03
CA ALA A 66 -5.50 1.31 4.59
C ALA A 66 -4.16 2.04 4.46
N SER A 67 -4.07 3.08 3.63
CA SER A 67 -2.82 3.80 3.37
C SER A 67 -3.09 5.24 2.94
N TYR A 68 -2.17 6.15 3.27
CA TYR A 68 -2.14 7.51 2.71
C TYR A 68 -1.58 7.55 1.28
N LEU A 69 -1.07 6.43 0.75
CA LEU A 69 -0.60 6.36 -0.62
C LEU A 69 -1.78 6.34 -1.59
N HIS A 70 -1.89 7.41 -2.37
CA HIS A 70 -2.74 7.43 -3.55
C HIS A 70 -1.98 6.75 -4.68
N ILE A 71 -2.39 5.53 -5.03
CA ILE A 71 -1.78 4.71 -6.09
C ILE A 71 -2.57 4.90 -7.39
N HIS A 72 -1.88 5.30 -8.45
CA HIS A 72 -2.49 5.39 -9.79
C HIS A 72 -2.47 4.01 -10.46
N PHE A 73 -3.63 3.46 -10.84
CA PHE A 73 -3.72 2.12 -11.40
C PHE A 73 -3.06 2.01 -12.77
N GLY A 74 -3.17 3.05 -13.61
CA GLY A 74 -2.56 3.05 -14.95
C GLY A 74 -1.02 3.07 -14.97
N GLN A 75 -0.34 2.99 -13.83
CA GLN A 75 1.10 2.77 -13.84
C GLN A 75 1.44 1.35 -14.34
N HIS A 76 0.66 0.35 -13.91
CA HIS A 76 0.85 -1.04 -14.30
C HIS A 76 -0.52 -1.68 -14.58
N ALA A 77 -0.65 -2.42 -15.69
CA ALA A 77 -1.93 -2.95 -16.14
C ALA A 77 -2.55 -4.01 -15.19
N ASP A 78 -1.73 -4.68 -14.39
CA ASP A 78 -2.11 -5.77 -13.49
C ASP A 78 -2.84 -5.29 -12.22
N ILE A 79 -2.62 -4.05 -11.76
CA ILE A 79 -3.19 -3.53 -10.52
C ILE A 79 -4.72 -3.59 -10.55
N ALA A 80 -5.34 -3.13 -11.63
CA ALA A 80 -6.79 -3.11 -11.77
C ALA A 80 -7.36 -4.53 -11.81
N SER A 81 -6.75 -5.43 -12.59
CA SER A 81 -7.18 -6.82 -12.69
C SER A 81 -7.08 -7.53 -11.35
N ARG A 82 -5.96 -7.37 -10.62
CA ARG A 82 -5.77 -7.93 -9.28
C ARG A 82 -6.83 -7.43 -8.30
N PHE A 83 -7.07 -6.13 -8.27
CA PHE A 83 -8.07 -5.52 -7.39
C PHE A 83 -9.44 -6.19 -7.57
N ILE A 84 -9.90 -6.33 -8.81
CA ILE A 84 -11.16 -6.99 -9.13
C ILE A 84 -11.13 -8.47 -8.72
N LEU A 85 -10.07 -9.21 -9.05
CA LEU A 85 -9.94 -10.63 -8.69
C LEU A 85 -10.05 -10.87 -7.17
N ILE A 86 -9.38 -10.05 -6.35
CA ILE A 86 -9.45 -10.17 -4.90
C ILE A 86 -10.85 -9.86 -4.38
N LEU A 87 -11.52 -8.85 -4.93
CA LEU A 87 -12.90 -8.52 -4.54
C LEU A 87 -13.88 -9.63 -4.94
N GLU A 88 -13.70 -10.26 -6.09
CA GLU A 88 -14.52 -11.40 -6.52
C GLU A 88 -14.31 -12.62 -5.63
N ASP A 89 -13.07 -12.94 -5.22
CA ASP A 89 -12.80 -14.04 -4.27
C ASP A 89 -13.43 -13.76 -2.90
N SER A 90 -13.34 -12.51 -2.45
CA SER A 90 -13.90 -12.09 -1.15
C SER A 90 -15.42 -12.22 -1.08
N ARG A 91 -16.13 -12.16 -2.21
CA ARG A 91 -17.59 -12.34 -2.28
C ARG A 91 -18.05 -13.80 -2.19
N ARG A 92 -17.15 -14.75 -2.41
CA ARG A 92 -17.46 -16.19 -2.43
C ARG A 92 -17.25 -16.87 -1.08
N ARG A 93 -16.73 -16.13 -0.09
CA ARG A 93 -16.47 -16.57 1.28
C ARG A 93 -17.54 -16.00 2.21
#